data_AF-A0A453C3E7-F1
#
_entry.id   AF-A0A453C3E7-F1
#
_cell.length_a   1.000
_cell.length_b   1.000
_cell.length_c   1.000
_cell.angle_alpha   90.00
_cell.angle_beta   90.00
_cell.angle_gamma   90.00
#
_symmetry.space_group_name_H-M   'P 1'
#
loop_
_entity.id
_entity.type
_entity.pdbx_description
1 polymer ?
#
loop_
_entity_poly.entity_id
_entity_poly.type
_entity_poly.pdbx_seq_one_letter_code
_entity_poly.pdbx_strand_id
1 'polypeptide(L)'
;MEALLELEKVQRVLSLMGSRGLSDSDGSGGGDRFLAHFLLFLAQPFDSLAIEKKVVLISELLREVNSDTLKEVQRLASLEGTNREDEPTKKFKTDAEKLTIQDAPMIGFDAMMRANSTLEDFCRSYFIFHGLDVNRPHSVFKFLPFLSFTESYIYQLDASNEDSLLLVPDNNSSSTVLERKIQGSSQMSLSDMLDPLDNLLQCQGLMTDQLRNELKSGIQYWSLERKLCQALSRNDKISIEDVMEAIHLKSFDYRVLNLMMYRLTGQQVNDLHMEFLSVSEFLVEICDDLISENSCFTTDLF
;
A
#
# COMPACT_ATOMS: atom_id res chain seq x y z
N MET A 1 -10.52 -7.62 18.50
CA MET A 1 -11.64 -8.53 18.85
C MET A 1 -11.56 -9.85 18.07
N GLU A 2 -11.19 -9.82 16.79
CA GLU A 2 -11.00 -11.01 15.94
C GLU A 2 -9.92 -11.98 16.43
N ALA A 3 -8.76 -11.49 16.89
CA ALA A 3 -7.72 -12.32 17.50
C ALA A 3 -8.21 -13.09 18.75
N LEU A 4 -9.17 -12.51 19.51
CA LEU A 4 -9.77 -13.17 20.67
C LEU A 4 -10.79 -14.24 20.24
N LEU A 5 -11.55 -13.99 19.16
CA LEU A 5 -12.46 -14.98 18.57
C LEU A 5 -11.68 -16.16 17.98
N GLU A 6 -10.54 -15.90 17.32
CA GLU A 6 -9.66 -16.96 16.82
C GLU A 6 -9.05 -17.76 17.97
N LEU A 7 -8.60 -17.11 19.04
CA LEU A 7 -8.15 -17.82 20.24
C LEU A 7 -9.27 -18.67 20.85
N GLU A 8 -10.49 -18.15 20.90
CA GLU A 8 -11.65 -18.86 21.43
C GLU A 8 -11.99 -20.09 20.58
N LYS A 9 -11.95 -19.97 19.25
CA LYS A 9 -12.14 -21.11 18.32
C LYS A 9 -11.09 -22.20 18.55
N VAL A 10 -9.82 -21.82 18.63
CA VAL A 10 -8.71 -22.75 18.91
C VAL A 10 -8.91 -23.42 20.27
N GLN A 11 -9.31 -22.67 21.30
CA GLN A 11 -9.55 -23.21 22.64
C GLN A 11 -10.72 -24.21 22.67
N ARG A 12 -11.81 -23.95 21.92
CA ARG A 12 -12.93 -24.89 21.80
C ARG A 12 -12.49 -26.20 21.12
N VAL A 13 -11.65 -26.11 20.10
CA VAL A 13 -11.10 -27.30 19.41
C VAL A 13 -10.15 -28.07 20.31
N LEU A 14 -9.28 -27.39 21.07
CA LEU A 14 -8.42 -28.04 22.07
C LEU A 14 -9.22 -28.79 23.13
N SER A 15 -10.30 -28.19 23.65
CA SER A 15 -11.20 -28.87 24.60
C SER A 15 -11.86 -30.11 23.98
N LEU A 16 -12.29 -30.03 22.71
CA LEU A 16 -12.84 -31.16 21.98
C LEU A 16 -11.79 -32.26 21.76
N MET A 17 -10.56 -31.91 21.39
CA MET A 17 -9.45 -32.87 21.23
C MET A 17 -9.13 -33.59 22.54
N GLY A 18 -9.08 -32.85 23.65
CA GLY A 18 -8.89 -33.42 24.99
C GLY A 18 -10.01 -34.40 25.38
N SER A 19 -11.27 -34.07 25.04
CA SER A 19 -12.41 -34.97 25.30
C SER A 19 -12.40 -36.26 24.46
N ARG A 20 -11.68 -36.26 23.33
CA ARG A 20 -11.60 -37.39 22.39
C ARG A 20 -10.27 -38.15 22.44
N GLY A 21 -9.37 -37.77 23.35
CA GLY A 21 -8.04 -38.39 23.47
C GLY A 21 -7.16 -38.16 22.24
N LEU A 22 -7.33 -37.04 21.54
CA LEU A 22 -6.55 -36.67 20.35
C LEU A 22 -5.34 -35.77 20.67
N SER A 23 -5.09 -35.52 21.97
CA SER A 23 -4.00 -34.70 22.48
C SER A 23 -2.87 -35.61 22.96
N ASP A 24 -1.64 -35.19 22.71
CA ASP A 24 -0.45 -35.95 23.07
C ASP A 24 -0.14 -35.76 24.57
N SER A 25 0.22 -36.85 25.26
CA SER A 25 0.47 -36.80 26.71
C SER A 25 1.78 -36.10 27.09
N ASP A 26 2.63 -35.79 26.11
CA ASP A 26 3.89 -35.09 26.31
C ASP A 26 3.65 -33.57 26.29
N GLY A 27 3.61 -33.00 27.49
CA GLY A 27 3.13 -31.65 27.84
C GLY A 27 3.85 -30.43 27.22
N SER A 28 4.27 -30.48 25.96
CA SER A 28 4.56 -29.28 25.17
C SER A 28 3.29 -28.83 24.46
N GLY A 29 2.61 -27.82 25.00
CA GLY A 29 1.35 -27.29 24.45
C GLY A 29 1.42 -26.76 22.99
N GLY A 30 2.59 -26.83 22.35
CA GLY A 30 2.77 -26.48 20.94
C GLY A 30 2.20 -27.52 19.97
N GLY A 31 2.32 -28.82 20.27
CA GLY A 31 1.83 -29.90 19.39
C GLY A 31 0.30 -29.90 19.26
N ASP A 32 -0.39 -29.87 20.39
CA ASP A 32 -1.86 -29.80 20.43
C ASP A 32 -2.40 -28.54 19.76
N ARG A 33 -1.71 -27.41 19.93
CA ARG A 33 -2.10 -26.15 19.30
C ARG A 33 -1.95 -26.23 17.78
N PHE A 34 -0.85 -26.80 17.29
CA PHE A 34 -0.66 -27.04 15.85
C PHE A 34 -1.78 -27.93 15.29
N LEU A 35 -2.10 -29.04 15.96
CA LEU A 35 -3.17 -29.95 15.56
C LEU A 35 -4.55 -29.28 15.58
N ALA A 36 -4.83 -28.43 16.58
CA ALA A 36 -6.07 -27.66 16.64
C ALA A 36 -6.21 -26.70 15.45
N HIS A 37 -5.14 -26.00 15.08
CA HIS A 37 -5.12 -25.13 13.90
C HIS A 37 -5.28 -25.94 12.60
N PHE A 38 -4.65 -27.11 12.51
CA PHE A 38 -4.81 -28.00 11.36
C PHE A 38 -6.25 -28.47 11.22
N LEU A 39 -6.90 -28.92 12.30
CA LEU A 39 -8.32 -29.34 12.27
C LEU A 39 -9.26 -28.19 11.86
N LEU A 40 -8.99 -26.97 12.34
CA LEU A 40 -9.75 -25.79 11.92
C LEU A 40 -9.59 -25.53 10.42
N PHE A 41 -8.37 -25.64 9.89
CA PHE A 41 -8.10 -25.52 8.46
C PHE A 41 -8.87 -26.57 7.64
N LEU A 42 -8.96 -27.82 8.11
CA LEU A 42 -9.71 -28.87 7.41
C LEU A 42 -11.22 -28.63 7.40
N ALA A 43 -11.73 -28.05 8.48
CA ALA A 43 -13.15 -27.74 8.64
C ALA A 43 -13.58 -26.49 7.85
N GLN A 44 -12.65 -25.62 7.44
CA GLN A 44 -12.97 -24.45 6.63
C GLN A 44 -13.52 -24.86 5.25
N PRO A 45 -14.50 -24.15 4.68
CA PRO A 45 -14.93 -24.40 3.30
C PRO A 45 -13.76 -24.11 2.35
N PHE A 46 -13.53 -25.02 1.39
CA PHE A 46 -12.54 -24.85 0.35
C PHE A 46 -13.18 -25.30 -0.96
N ASP A 47 -13.56 -24.34 -1.80
CA ASP A 47 -14.36 -24.55 -3.02
C ASP A 47 -15.59 -25.45 -2.77
N SER A 48 -15.95 -26.29 -3.75
CA SER A 48 -17.00 -27.30 -3.65
C SER A 48 -16.51 -28.63 -3.03
N LEU A 49 -15.37 -28.63 -2.33
CA LEU A 49 -14.77 -29.84 -1.79
C LEU A 49 -15.37 -30.19 -0.41
N ALA A 50 -16.18 -31.25 -0.39
CA ALA A 50 -16.80 -31.77 0.82
C ALA A 50 -15.77 -32.28 1.84
N ILE A 51 -16.09 -32.20 3.13
CA ILE A 51 -15.20 -32.55 4.25
C ILE A 51 -14.74 -34.01 4.14
N GLU A 52 -15.61 -34.92 3.72
CA GLU A 52 -15.32 -36.34 3.58
C GLU A 52 -14.22 -36.57 2.54
N LYS A 53 -14.23 -35.80 1.44
CA LYS A 53 -13.18 -35.88 0.41
C LYS A 53 -11.86 -35.30 0.90
N LYS A 54 -11.88 -34.24 1.72
CA LYS A 54 -10.67 -33.66 2.32
C LYS A 54 -9.94 -34.67 3.21
N VAL A 55 -10.69 -35.40 4.05
CA VAL A 55 -10.14 -36.42 4.95
C VAL A 55 -9.43 -37.53 4.16
N VAL A 56 -10.03 -38.01 3.07
CA VAL A 56 -9.42 -39.04 2.21
C VAL A 56 -8.13 -38.55 1.58
N LEU A 57 -8.15 -37.39 0.92
CA LEU A 57 -6.98 -36.83 0.25
C LEU A 57 -5.80 -36.60 1.21
N ILE A 58 -6.09 -36.12 2.42
CA ILE A 58 -5.06 -35.87 3.43
C ILE A 58 -4.49 -37.17 3.97
N SER A 59 -5.33 -38.19 4.17
CA SER A 59 -4.86 -39.50 4.62
C SER A 59 -3.92 -40.14 3.59
N GLU A 60 -4.22 -39.97 2.30
CA GLU A 60 -3.34 -40.39 1.20
C GLU A 60 -2.05 -39.57 1.18
N LEU A 61 -2.14 -38.24 1.27
CA LEU A 61 -0.98 -37.35 1.26
C LEU A 61 -0.03 -37.62 2.44
N LEU A 62 -0.57 -37.77 3.66
CA LEU A 62 0.22 -38.05 4.86
C LEU A 62 0.95 -39.40 4.81
N ARG A 63 0.50 -40.33 3.97
CA ARG A 63 1.20 -41.60 3.74
C ARG A 63 2.43 -41.43 2.85
N GLU A 64 2.37 -40.50 1.91
CA GLU A 64 3.43 -40.27 0.91
C GLU A 64 4.44 -39.20 1.36
N VAL A 65 4.01 -38.24 2.18
CA VAL A 65 4.84 -37.12 2.64
C VAL A 65 5.82 -37.57 3.73
N ASN A 66 7.10 -37.26 3.54
CA ASN A 66 8.15 -37.45 4.53
C ASN A 66 8.80 -36.12 4.93
N SER A 67 9.72 -36.16 5.90
CA SER A 67 10.42 -34.96 6.40
C SER A 67 11.17 -34.21 5.31
N ASP A 68 11.73 -34.90 4.31
CA ASP A 68 12.50 -34.28 3.24
C ASP A 68 11.58 -33.56 2.25
N THR A 69 10.42 -34.14 1.93
CA THR A 69 9.37 -33.46 1.15
C THR A 69 8.91 -32.18 1.85
N LEU A 70 8.70 -32.20 3.17
CA LEU A 70 8.30 -31.01 3.93
C LEU A 70 9.38 -29.93 3.96
N LYS A 71 10.67 -30.31 4.08
CA LYS A 71 11.78 -29.36 4.00
C LYS A 71 11.93 -28.75 2.61
N GLU A 72 11.65 -29.52 1.57
CA GLU A 72 11.65 -29.02 0.18
C GLU A 72 10.50 -28.03 -0.04
N VAL A 73 9.29 -28.34 0.43
CA VAL A 73 8.16 -27.40 0.44
C VAL A 73 8.48 -26.15 1.24
N GLN A 74 9.12 -26.29 2.40
CA GLN A 74 9.56 -25.14 3.20
C GLN A 74 10.56 -24.27 2.44
N ARG A 75 11.52 -24.87 1.72
CA ARG A 75 12.47 -24.11 0.89
C ARG A 75 11.78 -23.37 -0.25
N LEU A 76 10.79 -23.99 -0.91
CA LEU A 76 10.00 -23.33 -1.94
C LEU A 76 9.19 -22.16 -1.36
N ALA A 77 8.59 -22.33 -0.18
CA ALA A 77 7.89 -21.26 0.52
C ALA A 77 8.83 -20.16 1.04
N SER A 78 10.08 -20.48 1.40
CA SER A 78 11.11 -19.52 1.83
C SER A 78 11.82 -18.82 0.67
N LEU A 79 11.78 -19.38 -0.55
CA LEU A 79 12.26 -18.70 -1.76
C LEU A 79 11.39 -17.48 -2.09
N GLU A 80 10.13 -17.48 -1.64
CA GLU A 80 9.22 -16.33 -1.66
C GLU A 80 9.39 -15.38 -0.45
N GLY A 81 10.36 -15.63 0.43
CA GLY A 81 10.59 -14.80 1.62
C GLY A 81 11.87 -15.13 2.35
N THR A 82 13.01 -14.65 1.87
CA THR A 82 14.25 -14.66 2.65
C THR A 82 14.48 -13.29 3.27
N ASN A 83 14.18 -13.17 4.56
CA ASN A 83 15.16 -12.73 5.55
C ASN A 83 14.52 -12.78 6.94
N ARG A 84 14.83 -13.85 7.69
CA ARG A 84 14.92 -13.86 9.16
C ARG A 84 15.48 -15.20 9.62
N GLU A 85 16.73 -15.20 10.04
CA GLU A 85 17.26 -16.12 11.04
C GLU A 85 18.10 -15.31 12.04
N ASP A 86 17.67 -15.30 13.31
CA ASP A 86 18.51 -15.15 14.51
C ASP A 86 18.82 -16.60 14.97
N GLU A 87 19.95 -17.07 15.51
CA GLU A 87 21.16 -16.56 16.20
C GLU A 87 22.06 -17.83 16.46
N PRO A 88 23.25 -17.85 17.13
CA PRO A 88 24.11 -16.78 17.65
C PRO A 88 25.63 -16.92 17.33
N THR A 89 26.36 -15.82 17.57
CA THR A 89 27.80 -15.71 17.92
C THR A 89 28.86 -16.10 16.88
N LYS A 90 29.44 -15.08 16.23
CA LYS A 90 30.90 -14.86 16.19
C LYS A 90 31.20 -13.40 15.84
N LYS A 91 31.93 -12.74 16.74
CA LYS A 91 32.48 -11.39 16.56
C LYS A 91 33.24 -11.31 15.24
N PHE A 92 32.71 -10.56 14.28
CA PHE A 92 33.52 -10.02 13.20
C PHE A 92 33.25 -8.52 13.05
N LYS A 93 34.36 -7.84 12.82
CA LYS A 93 34.53 -6.39 12.90
C LYS A 93 33.65 -5.69 11.88
N THR A 94 33.14 -4.54 12.31
CA THR A 94 32.59 -3.47 11.49
C THR A 94 33.45 -3.19 10.26
N ASP A 95 32.93 -3.56 9.11
CA ASP A 95 33.00 -2.74 7.91
C ASP A 95 31.56 -2.55 7.47
N ALA A 96 31.06 -1.33 7.66
CA ALA A 96 29.74 -0.90 7.22
C ALA A 96 29.76 -0.80 5.69
N GLU A 97 29.69 -1.95 5.02
CA GLU A 97 29.32 -2.01 3.62
C GLU A 97 27.85 -1.61 3.53
N LYS A 98 27.68 -0.36 3.12
CA LYS A 98 26.44 0.31 2.79
C LYS A 98 25.75 -0.49 1.67
N LEU A 99 25.03 -1.55 2.04
CA LEU A 99 24.12 -2.25 1.15
C LEU A 99 23.04 -1.25 0.75
N THR A 100 23.16 -0.74 -0.46
CA THR A 100 22.18 0.11 -1.13
C THR A 100 20.89 -0.69 -1.31
N ILE A 101 19.99 -0.58 -0.34
CA ILE A 101 18.56 -0.92 -0.44
C ILE A 101 17.89 0.17 -1.32
N GLN A 102 18.41 0.43 -2.52
CA GLN A 102 17.95 1.55 -3.36
C GLN A 102 17.16 1.13 -4.59
N ASP A 103 17.06 -0.17 -4.89
CA ASP A 103 16.42 -0.63 -6.14
C ASP A 103 15.09 -1.37 -5.91
N ALA A 104 14.61 -1.48 -4.67
CA ALA A 104 13.26 -1.94 -4.39
C ALA A 104 12.35 -0.72 -4.14
N PRO A 105 11.17 -0.66 -4.79
CA PRO A 105 10.20 0.40 -4.56
C PRO A 105 9.72 0.30 -3.11
N MET A 106 10.25 1.19 -2.27
CA MET A 106 10.02 1.20 -0.84
C MET A 106 9.14 2.41 -0.48
N ILE A 107 8.08 2.17 0.29
CA ILE A 107 7.28 3.23 0.88
C ILE A 107 7.96 3.65 2.18
N GLY A 108 8.36 4.91 2.27
CA GLY A 108 8.91 5.51 3.47
C GLY A 108 7.86 5.67 4.58
N PHE A 109 8.31 5.67 5.83
CA PHE A 109 7.44 5.87 6.99
C PHE A 109 6.70 7.21 6.94
N ASP A 110 7.37 8.28 6.49
CA ASP A 110 6.75 9.61 6.37
C ASP A 110 5.63 9.62 5.33
N ALA A 111 5.81 8.94 4.20
CA ALA A 111 4.77 8.79 3.17
C ALA A 111 3.55 8.04 3.73
N MET A 112 3.76 6.99 4.53
CA MET A 112 2.68 6.30 5.24
C MET A 112 1.97 7.19 6.25
N MET A 113 2.72 8.00 7.00
CA MET A 113 2.15 8.89 8.00
C MET A 113 1.31 10.00 7.36
N ARG A 114 1.77 10.58 6.24
CA ARG A 114 1.01 11.55 5.44
C ARG A 114 -0.27 10.93 4.88
N ALA A 115 -0.19 9.72 4.34
CA ALA A 115 -1.34 9.00 3.81
C ALA A 115 -2.48 8.83 4.83
N ASN A 116 -2.20 8.74 6.13
CA ASN A 116 -3.23 8.48 7.14
C ASN A 116 -4.34 9.54 7.18
N SER A 117 -4.02 10.84 7.04
CA SER A 117 -5.07 11.88 7.05
C SER A 117 -5.94 11.79 5.80
N THR A 118 -5.33 11.56 4.64
CA THR A 118 -6.05 11.37 3.38
C THR A 118 -6.94 10.14 3.44
N LEU A 119 -6.44 9.02 3.98
CA LEU A 119 -7.22 7.80 4.15
C LEU A 119 -8.37 7.97 5.14
N GLU A 120 -8.17 8.71 6.23
CA GLU A 120 -9.24 9.01 7.18
C GLU A 120 -10.35 9.82 6.51
N ASP A 121 -10.01 10.91 5.82
CA ASP A 121 -10.99 11.71 5.08
C ASP A 121 -11.66 10.86 3.99
N PHE A 122 -10.88 10.12 3.21
CA PHE A 122 -11.39 9.26 2.16
C PHE A 122 -12.44 8.27 2.69
N CYS A 123 -12.13 7.60 3.80
CA CYS A 123 -13.04 6.64 4.42
C CYS A 123 -14.32 7.30 4.94
N ARG A 124 -14.23 8.52 5.49
CA ARG A 124 -15.39 9.25 6.01
C ARG A 124 -16.29 9.79 4.90
N SER A 125 -15.67 10.29 3.83
CA SER A 125 -16.32 11.06 2.79
C SER A 125 -16.81 10.20 1.62
N TYR A 126 -16.07 9.14 1.25
CA TYR A 126 -16.34 8.41 0.00
C TYR A 126 -16.86 6.98 0.16
N PHE A 127 -16.73 6.35 1.33
CA PHE A 127 -17.24 4.98 1.54
C PHE A 127 -18.74 4.84 1.25
N ILE A 128 -19.50 5.91 1.47
CA ILE A 128 -20.94 5.95 1.20
C ILE A 128 -21.25 5.68 -0.28
N PHE A 129 -20.41 6.13 -1.21
CA PHE A 129 -20.60 5.92 -2.65
C PHE A 129 -20.31 4.48 -3.08
N HIS A 130 -19.58 3.73 -2.25
CA HIS A 130 -19.24 2.32 -2.47
C HIS A 130 -20.12 1.37 -1.66
N GLY A 131 -21.17 1.88 -0.99
CA GLY A 131 -22.06 1.07 -0.16
C GLY A 131 -21.39 0.55 1.12
N LEU A 132 -20.34 1.24 1.59
CA LEU A 132 -19.61 0.89 2.80
C LEU A 132 -19.98 1.83 3.95
N ASP A 133 -19.94 1.29 5.17
CA ASP A 133 -20.21 2.04 6.39
C ASP A 133 -18.90 2.20 7.17
N VAL A 134 -18.48 3.44 7.35
CA VAL A 134 -17.26 3.81 8.11
C VAL A 134 -17.36 3.40 9.59
N ASN A 135 -18.57 3.28 10.13
CA ASN A 135 -18.79 2.84 11.51
C ASN A 135 -18.64 1.32 11.69
N ARG A 136 -18.44 0.57 10.61
CA ARG A 136 -18.17 -0.86 10.64
C ARG A 136 -16.68 -1.10 10.43
N PRO A 137 -15.92 -1.46 11.48
CA PRO A 137 -14.48 -1.68 11.37
C PRO A 137 -14.11 -2.67 10.26
N HIS A 138 -14.91 -3.72 10.05
CA HIS A 138 -14.68 -4.69 8.99
C HIS A 138 -14.66 -4.04 7.59
N SER A 139 -15.52 -3.07 7.31
CA SER A 139 -15.58 -2.38 6.02
C SER A 139 -14.32 -1.55 5.78
N VAL A 140 -13.78 -0.92 6.83
CA VAL A 140 -12.53 -0.16 6.77
C VAL A 140 -11.34 -1.09 6.63
N PHE A 141 -11.15 -2.01 7.58
CA PHE A 141 -9.96 -2.86 7.65
C PHE A 141 -9.83 -3.87 6.49
N LYS A 142 -10.94 -4.25 5.84
CA LYS A 142 -10.90 -5.14 4.67
C LYS A 142 -10.10 -4.54 3.50
N PHE A 143 -10.24 -3.24 3.27
CA PHE A 143 -9.64 -2.57 2.10
C PHE A 143 -8.44 -1.69 2.48
N LEU A 144 -8.27 -1.38 3.76
CA LEU A 144 -7.21 -0.54 4.28
C LEU A 144 -5.80 -0.93 3.79
N PRO A 145 -5.40 -2.22 3.68
CA PRO A 145 -4.06 -2.55 3.18
C PRO A 145 -3.81 -2.04 1.75
N PHE A 146 -4.80 -2.17 0.86
CA PHE A 146 -4.69 -1.71 -0.53
C PHE A 146 -4.72 -0.19 -0.62
N LEU A 147 -5.66 0.44 0.09
CA LEU A 147 -5.78 1.90 0.11
C LEU A 147 -4.51 2.54 0.71
N SER A 148 -4.04 2.01 1.84
CA SER A 148 -2.84 2.49 2.51
C SER A 148 -1.60 2.31 1.65
N PHE A 149 -1.43 1.15 1.00
CA PHE A 149 -0.31 0.97 0.09
C PHE A 149 -0.34 1.98 -1.05
N THR A 150 -1.47 2.10 -1.77
CA THR A 150 -1.57 2.98 -2.93
C THR A 150 -1.34 4.44 -2.54
N GLU A 151 -2.02 4.92 -1.52
CA GLU A 151 -1.93 6.32 -1.09
C GLU A 151 -0.52 6.66 -0.59
N SER A 152 0.06 5.78 0.23
CA SER A 152 1.43 5.98 0.70
C SER A 152 2.44 5.92 -0.44
N TYR A 153 2.18 5.11 -1.47
CA TYR A 153 3.03 5.07 -2.66
C TYR A 153 2.93 6.37 -3.46
N ILE A 154 1.73 6.92 -3.64
CA ILE A 154 1.53 8.22 -4.30
C ILE A 154 2.28 9.32 -3.53
N TYR A 155 2.17 9.38 -2.20
CA TYR A 155 2.95 10.33 -1.39
C TYR A 155 4.46 10.14 -1.51
N GLN A 156 4.93 8.90 -1.66
CA GLN A 156 6.36 8.64 -1.87
C GLN A 156 6.85 9.19 -3.21
N LEU A 157 6.03 9.08 -4.26
CA LEU A 157 6.31 9.65 -5.58
C LEU A 157 6.26 11.16 -5.56
N ASP A 158 5.27 11.72 -4.87
CA ASP A 158 5.10 13.16 -4.68
C ASP A 158 6.33 13.78 -4.00
N ALA A 159 6.79 13.20 -2.89
CA ALA A 159 8.02 13.63 -2.22
C ALA A 159 9.25 13.53 -3.14
N SER A 160 9.34 12.47 -3.96
CA SER A 160 10.43 12.32 -4.93
C SER A 160 10.38 13.38 -6.04
N ASN A 161 9.17 13.82 -6.40
CA ASN A 161 8.94 14.91 -7.35
C ASN A 161 9.36 16.27 -6.75
N GLU A 162 8.98 16.55 -5.51
CA GLU A 162 9.37 17.75 -4.77
C GLU A 162 10.90 17.84 -4.58
N ASP A 163 11.56 16.73 -4.20
CA ASP A 163 13.02 16.65 -4.06
C ASP A 163 13.73 16.98 -5.38
N SER A 164 13.15 16.58 -6.51
CA SER A 164 13.68 16.89 -7.84
C SER A 164 13.62 18.39 -8.16
N LEU A 165 12.69 19.15 -7.55
CA LEU A 165 12.61 20.60 -7.70
C LEU A 165 13.67 21.33 -6.87
N LEU A 166 14.05 20.79 -5.72
CA LEU A 166 15.09 21.36 -4.85
C LEU A 166 16.52 21.20 -5.42
N LEU A 167 16.72 20.28 -6.38
CA LEU A 167 18.02 19.97 -6.99
C LEU A 167 18.38 20.87 -8.19
N VAL A 168 17.56 21.86 -8.55
CA VAL A 168 17.91 22.81 -9.61
C VAL A 168 19.12 23.65 -9.15
N PRO A 169 20.27 23.60 -9.82
CA PRO A 169 21.47 24.26 -9.32
C PRO A 169 21.32 25.77 -9.41
N ASP A 170 21.44 26.43 -8.26
CA ASP A 170 21.81 27.83 -8.19
C ASP A 170 23.14 27.98 -8.93
N ASN A 171 23.14 28.74 -10.03
CA ASN A 171 24.31 29.00 -10.87
C ASN A 171 25.47 29.72 -10.16
N ASN A 172 25.45 29.88 -8.83
CA ASN A 172 26.41 30.67 -8.06
C ASN A 172 27.02 29.99 -6.82
N SER A 173 26.80 28.70 -6.57
CA SER A 173 27.33 28.07 -5.34
C SER A 173 28.18 26.83 -5.64
N SER A 174 29.50 27.04 -5.68
CA SER A 174 30.50 25.97 -5.62
C SER A 174 30.36 25.17 -4.32
N SER A 175 29.69 24.01 -4.36
CA SER A 175 29.72 23.02 -3.28
C SER A 175 29.95 21.61 -3.84
N THR A 176 31.21 21.25 -3.95
CA THR A 176 31.79 20.04 -4.54
C THR A 176 31.58 18.75 -3.72
N VAL A 177 30.49 18.66 -2.95
CA VAL A 177 30.19 17.49 -2.11
C VAL A 177 28.87 16.80 -2.52
N LEU A 178 27.90 17.51 -3.11
CA LEU A 178 26.63 16.92 -3.57
C LEU A 178 26.72 16.29 -4.98
N GLU A 179 27.62 16.77 -5.83
CA GLU A 179 27.77 16.30 -7.22
C GLU A 179 28.14 14.81 -7.31
N ARG A 180 28.77 14.24 -6.27
CA ARG A 180 29.22 12.85 -6.28
C ARG A 180 28.09 11.82 -6.07
N LYS A 181 26.88 12.27 -5.71
CA LYS A 181 25.68 11.39 -5.62
C LYS A 181 24.91 11.32 -6.94
N ILE A 182 25.17 12.23 -7.88
CA ILE A 182 24.40 12.40 -9.12
C ILE A 182 24.89 11.46 -10.23
N GLN A 183 26.14 10.99 -10.19
CA GLN A 183 26.70 10.16 -11.27
C GLN A 183 26.23 8.69 -11.27
N GLY A 184 25.50 8.24 -10.24
CA GLY A 184 25.13 6.82 -10.06
C GLY A 184 23.63 6.52 -10.02
N SER A 185 22.77 7.53 -9.91
CA SER A 185 21.32 7.34 -9.92
C SER A 185 20.80 7.69 -11.31
N SER A 186 20.50 6.65 -12.09
CA SER A 186 19.72 6.77 -13.32
C SER A 186 18.52 7.68 -13.03
N GLN A 187 18.36 8.79 -13.76
CA GLN A 187 17.11 9.56 -13.75
C GLN A 187 15.99 8.62 -14.21
N MET A 188 15.36 7.91 -13.28
CA MET A 188 14.14 7.15 -13.55
C MET A 188 13.08 8.13 -14.02
N SER A 189 12.42 7.82 -15.13
CA SER A 189 11.25 8.56 -15.56
C SER A 189 10.16 8.47 -14.49
N LEU A 190 9.29 9.49 -14.37
CA LEU A 190 8.08 9.40 -13.54
C LEU A 190 7.24 8.15 -13.90
N SER A 191 7.27 7.75 -15.18
CA SER A 191 6.59 6.53 -15.63
C SER A 191 7.21 5.28 -15.01
N ASP A 192 8.55 5.19 -15.00
CA ASP A 192 9.27 4.03 -14.44
C ASP A 192 9.03 3.93 -12.93
N MET A 193 8.80 5.06 -12.27
CA MET A 193 8.48 5.10 -10.84
C MET A 193 7.06 4.59 -10.51
N LEU A 194 6.14 4.54 -11.49
CA LEU A 194 4.80 3.96 -11.29
C LEU A 194 4.73 2.46 -11.58
N ASP A 195 5.71 1.90 -12.29
CA ASP A 195 5.74 0.48 -12.65
C ASP A 195 5.52 -0.46 -11.47
N PRO A 196 6.06 -0.21 -10.25
CA PRO A 196 5.80 -1.06 -9.10
C PRO A 196 4.34 -1.08 -8.66
N LEU A 197 3.68 0.07 -8.64
CA LEU A 197 2.27 0.19 -8.31
C LEU A 197 1.43 -0.47 -9.41
N ASP A 198 1.77 -0.23 -10.67
CA ASP A 198 1.10 -0.84 -11.83
C ASP A 198 1.19 -2.36 -11.79
N ASN A 199 2.39 -2.91 -11.56
CA ASN A 199 2.65 -4.34 -11.45
C ASN A 199 1.89 -4.97 -10.27
N LEU A 200 1.89 -4.34 -9.09
CA LEU A 200 1.16 -4.85 -7.94
C LEU A 200 -0.34 -4.94 -8.24
N LEU A 201 -0.92 -3.86 -8.76
CA LEU A 201 -2.35 -3.80 -9.06
C LEU A 201 -2.73 -4.77 -10.18
N GLN A 202 -1.85 -5.02 -11.15
CA GLN A 202 -2.05 -6.05 -12.17
C GLN A 202 -2.03 -7.46 -11.58
N CYS A 203 -1.02 -7.80 -10.77
CA CYS A 203 -0.91 -9.10 -10.12
C CYS A 203 -2.12 -9.44 -9.24
N GLN A 204 -2.78 -8.42 -8.67
CA GLN A 204 -3.97 -8.57 -7.84
C GLN A 204 -5.29 -8.46 -8.63
N GLY A 205 -5.25 -8.32 -9.96
CA GLY A 205 -6.44 -8.20 -10.81
C GLY A 205 -7.23 -6.88 -10.63
N LEU A 206 -6.61 -5.87 -10.01
CA LEU A 206 -7.21 -4.59 -9.70
C LEU A 206 -7.00 -3.54 -10.81
N MET A 207 -5.94 -3.68 -11.61
CA MET A 207 -5.62 -2.73 -12.68
C MET A 207 -6.69 -2.69 -13.78
N THR A 208 -7.05 -1.48 -14.22
CA THR A 208 -7.96 -1.22 -15.33
C THR A 208 -7.46 -0.08 -16.21
N ASP A 209 -8.02 0.07 -17.41
CA ASP A 209 -7.68 1.18 -18.31
C ASP A 209 -7.99 2.55 -17.69
N GLN A 210 -9.11 2.67 -16.97
CA GLN A 210 -9.47 3.89 -16.25
C GLN A 210 -8.45 4.21 -15.15
N LEU A 211 -8.08 3.23 -14.34
CA LEU A 211 -7.08 3.40 -13.28
C LEU A 211 -5.71 3.79 -13.85
N ARG A 212 -5.31 3.18 -14.97
CA ARG A 212 -4.06 3.51 -15.67
C ARG A 212 -4.08 4.92 -16.24
N ASN A 213 -5.21 5.37 -16.79
CA ASN A 213 -5.36 6.73 -17.30
C ASN A 213 -5.32 7.76 -16.17
N GLU A 214 -5.89 7.44 -15.00
CA GLU A 214 -5.83 8.32 -13.83
C GLU A 214 -4.40 8.43 -13.28
N LEU A 215 -3.65 7.32 -13.19
CA LEU A 215 -2.24 7.37 -12.80
C LEU A 215 -1.38 8.19 -13.80
N LYS A 216 -1.69 8.12 -15.11
CA LYS A 216 -1.06 9.00 -16.11
C LYS A 216 -1.40 10.47 -15.91
N SER A 217 -2.61 10.77 -15.45
CA SER A 217 -3.03 12.12 -15.09
C SER A 217 -2.19 12.66 -13.93
N GLY A 218 -1.85 11.81 -12.94
CA GLY A 218 -0.88 12.16 -11.90
C GLY A 218 0.53 12.46 -12.43
N ILE A 219 1.02 11.71 -13.42
CA ILE A 219 2.31 12.03 -14.09
C ILE A 219 2.25 13.42 -14.75
N GLN A 220 1.12 13.73 -15.41
CA GLN A 220 0.91 15.03 -16.05
C GLN A 220 0.86 16.16 -15.03
N TYR A 221 0.18 15.95 -13.90
CA TYR A 221 0.15 16.86 -12.76
C TYR A 221 1.57 17.18 -12.28
N TRP A 222 2.36 16.18 -11.92
CA TRP A 222 3.73 16.40 -11.44
C TRP A 222 4.61 17.11 -12.49
N SER A 223 4.41 16.83 -13.79
CA SER A 223 5.10 17.56 -14.85
C SER A 223 4.71 19.04 -14.91
N LEU A 224 3.42 19.36 -14.74
CA LEU A 224 2.93 20.73 -14.69
C LEU A 224 3.40 21.44 -13.43
N GLU A 225 3.35 20.78 -12.28
CA GLU A 225 3.84 21.31 -11.01
C GLU A 225 5.31 21.73 -11.13
N ARG A 226 6.16 20.84 -11.68
CA ARG A 226 7.56 21.18 -11.92
C ARG A 226 7.73 22.38 -12.86
N LYS A 227 6.94 22.44 -13.94
CA LYS A 227 6.96 23.55 -14.90
C LYS A 227 6.55 24.88 -14.25
N LEU A 228 5.46 24.87 -13.47
CA LEU A 228 4.92 26.04 -12.78
C LEU A 228 5.87 26.53 -11.70
N CYS A 229 6.39 25.63 -10.85
CA CYS A 229 7.37 25.96 -9.82
C CYS A 229 8.67 26.52 -10.41
N GLN A 230 9.17 25.96 -11.52
CA GLN A 230 10.35 26.49 -12.20
C GLN A 230 10.11 27.88 -12.81
N ALA A 231 8.94 28.10 -13.42
CA ALA A 231 8.56 29.40 -13.96
C ALA A 231 8.46 30.45 -12.84
N LEU A 232 7.86 30.08 -11.70
CA LEU A 232 7.75 30.94 -10.51
C LEU A 232 9.14 31.30 -9.95
N SER A 233 10.04 30.33 -9.80
CA SER A 233 11.41 30.56 -9.34
C SER A 233 12.23 31.46 -10.27
N ARG A 234 11.92 31.47 -11.57
CA ARG A 234 12.56 32.33 -12.59
C ARG A 234 11.86 33.66 -12.79
N ASN A 235 10.71 33.87 -12.14
CA ASN A 235 9.83 35.02 -12.33
C ASN A 235 9.36 35.17 -13.80
N ASP A 236 9.17 34.03 -14.47
CA ASP A 236 8.66 33.94 -15.83
C ASP A 236 7.13 34.09 -15.86
N LYS A 237 6.58 34.39 -17.05
CA LYS A 237 5.11 34.45 -17.22
C LYS A 237 4.52 33.05 -17.04
N ILE A 238 3.59 32.93 -16.10
CA ILE A 238 2.79 31.73 -15.85
C ILE A 238 1.56 31.76 -16.76
N SER A 239 1.29 30.63 -17.42
CA SER A 239 0.11 30.43 -18.25
C SER A 239 -1.09 30.10 -17.38
N ILE A 240 -2.22 30.78 -17.57
CA ILE A 240 -3.45 30.48 -16.82
C ILE A 240 -3.96 29.09 -17.21
N GLU A 241 -3.81 28.70 -18.47
CA GLU A 241 -4.21 27.39 -18.97
C GLU A 241 -3.44 26.26 -18.28
N ASP A 242 -2.13 26.44 -18.03
CA ASP A 242 -1.33 25.43 -17.31
C ASP A 242 -1.75 25.32 -15.84
N VAL A 243 -2.12 26.44 -15.20
CA VAL A 243 -2.60 26.47 -13.82
C VAL A 243 -3.96 25.79 -13.71
N MET A 244 -4.89 26.12 -14.60
CA MET A 244 -6.22 25.51 -14.62
C MET A 244 -6.14 24.00 -14.84
N GLU A 245 -5.27 23.55 -15.76
CA GLU A 245 -5.04 22.12 -15.98
C GLU A 245 -4.43 21.46 -14.74
N ALA A 246 -3.44 22.09 -14.09
CA ALA A 246 -2.85 21.56 -12.87
C ALA A 246 -3.88 21.38 -11.75
N ILE A 247 -4.78 22.35 -11.55
CA ILE A 247 -5.87 22.24 -10.56
C ILE A 247 -6.76 21.04 -10.87
N HIS A 248 -7.14 20.84 -12.13
CA HIS A 248 -7.97 19.70 -12.52
C HIS A 248 -7.28 18.34 -12.38
N LEU A 249 -5.95 18.30 -12.36
CA LEU A 249 -5.18 17.06 -12.19
C LEU A 249 -4.71 16.83 -10.75
N LYS A 250 -4.79 17.83 -9.87
CA LYS A 250 -4.18 17.81 -8.53
C LYS A 250 -4.70 16.66 -7.66
N SER A 251 -6.01 16.46 -7.62
CA SER A 251 -6.66 15.45 -6.78
C SER A 251 -6.81 14.08 -7.46
N PHE A 252 -5.88 13.70 -8.35
CA PHE A 252 -5.92 12.40 -9.05
C PHE A 252 -5.84 11.21 -8.08
N ASP A 253 -5.19 11.38 -6.92
CA ASP A 253 -5.09 10.41 -5.84
C ASP A 253 -6.48 9.95 -5.34
N TYR A 254 -7.39 10.88 -5.08
CA TYR A 254 -8.78 10.57 -4.70
C TYR A 254 -9.53 9.81 -5.80
N ARG A 255 -9.30 10.15 -7.07
CA ARG A 255 -9.89 9.42 -8.21
C ARG A 255 -9.32 8.01 -8.33
N VAL A 256 -8.01 7.84 -8.13
CA VAL A 256 -7.34 6.52 -8.08
C VAL A 256 -7.95 5.68 -6.96
N LEU A 257 -8.10 6.22 -5.75
CA LEU A 257 -8.69 5.51 -4.61
C LEU A 257 -10.15 5.12 -4.89
N ASN A 258 -10.95 6.00 -5.48
CA ASN A 258 -12.34 5.69 -5.86
C ASN A 258 -12.44 4.59 -6.93
N LEU A 259 -11.60 4.64 -7.96
CA LEU A 259 -11.52 3.60 -8.99
C LEU A 259 -11.09 2.25 -8.39
N MET A 260 -10.12 2.27 -7.46
CA MET A 260 -9.73 1.08 -6.72
C MET A 260 -10.89 0.51 -5.90
N MET A 261 -11.69 1.36 -5.26
CA MET A 261 -12.84 0.92 -4.46
C MET A 261 -13.92 0.24 -5.31
N TYR A 262 -14.20 0.72 -6.53
CA TYR A 262 -15.08 0.02 -7.46
C TYR A 262 -14.58 -1.41 -7.76
N ARG A 263 -13.26 -1.56 -7.97
CA ARG A 263 -12.63 -2.85 -8.24
C ARG A 263 -12.66 -3.78 -7.03
N LEU A 264 -12.31 -3.26 -5.85
CA LEU A 264 -12.25 -4.02 -4.60
C LEU A 264 -13.64 -4.48 -4.13
N THR A 265 -14.69 -3.72 -4.46
CA THR A 265 -16.08 -4.07 -4.13
C THR A 265 -16.79 -4.88 -5.23
N GLY A 266 -16.16 -5.06 -6.39
CA GLY A 266 -16.75 -5.76 -7.53
C GLY A 266 -17.90 -5.00 -8.20
N GLN A 267 -17.96 -3.68 -8.00
CA GLN A 267 -18.96 -2.80 -8.59
C GLN A 267 -18.48 -2.27 -9.95
N GLN A 268 -19.43 -1.97 -10.86
CA GLN A 268 -19.10 -1.21 -12.06
C GLN A 268 -18.84 0.24 -11.69
N VAL A 269 -17.88 0.86 -12.37
CA VAL A 269 -17.58 2.27 -12.19
C VAL A 269 -18.82 3.09 -12.56
N ASN A 270 -19.20 3.99 -11.66
CA ASN A 270 -20.32 4.89 -11.88
C ASN A 270 -19.79 6.21 -12.46
N ASP A 271 -20.02 6.43 -13.75
CA ASP A 271 -19.53 7.62 -14.46
C ASP A 271 -20.04 8.93 -13.84
N LEU A 272 -21.28 8.94 -13.31
CA LEU A 272 -21.84 10.13 -12.64
C LEU A 272 -21.08 10.44 -11.34
N HIS A 273 -20.67 9.40 -10.61
CA HIS A 273 -19.85 9.61 -9.41
C HIS A 273 -18.48 10.16 -9.79
N MET A 274 -17.84 9.60 -10.82
CA MET A 274 -16.53 10.10 -11.29
C MET A 274 -16.61 11.55 -11.82
N GLU A 275 -17.70 11.93 -12.51
CA GLU A 275 -17.95 13.30 -12.93
C GLU A 275 -18.15 14.23 -11.72
N PHE A 276 -18.90 13.78 -10.71
CA PHE A 276 -19.08 14.52 -9.47
C PHE A 276 -17.76 14.79 -8.75
N LEU A 277 -16.85 13.80 -8.70
CA LEU A 277 -15.52 13.96 -8.08
C LEU A 277 -14.76 15.12 -8.73
N SER A 278 -14.70 15.17 -10.06
CA SER A 278 -14.00 16.23 -10.78
C SER A 278 -14.49 17.64 -10.42
N VAL A 279 -15.79 17.82 -10.23
CA VAL A 279 -16.37 19.12 -9.82
C VAL A 279 -16.11 19.39 -8.34
N SER A 280 -16.29 18.39 -7.48
CA SER A 280 -16.09 18.53 -6.04
C SER A 280 -14.64 18.88 -5.71
N GLU A 281 -13.68 18.19 -6.33
CA GLU A 281 -12.25 18.41 -6.17
C GLU A 281 -11.87 19.84 -6.56
N PHE A 282 -12.32 20.31 -7.73
CA PHE A 282 -12.08 21.69 -8.16
C PHE A 282 -12.59 22.74 -7.16
N LEU A 283 -13.78 22.52 -6.57
CA LEU A 283 -14.33 23.42 -5.56
C LEU A 283 -13.54 23.37 -4.25
N VAL A 284 -13.09 22.19 -3.83
CA VAL A 284 -12.26 22.03 -2.62
C VAL A 284 -10.95 22.78 -2.78
N GLU A 285 -10.26 22.64 -3.91
CA GLU A 285 -9.00 23.35 -4.18
C GLU A 285 -9.17 24.88 -4.14
N ILE A 286 -10.22 25.41 -4.76
CA ILE A 286 -10.53 26.85 -4.68
C ILE A 286 -10.83 27.27 -3.24
N CYS A 287 -11.56 26.46 -2.48
CA CYS A 287 -11.89 26.78 -1.10
C CYS A 287 -10.65 26.82 -0.22
N ASP A 288 -9.74 25.85 -0.38
CA ASP A 288 -8.48 25.78 0.37
C ASP A 288 -7.59 26.98 0.07
N ASP A 289 -7.47 27.38 -1.20
CA ASP A 289 -6.74 28.58 -1.60
C ASP A 289 -7.34 29.85 -0.94
N LEU A 290 -8.67 30.02 -1.00
CA LEU A 290 -9.35 31.17 -0.38
C LEU A 290 -9.21 31.20 1.14
N ILE A 291 -9.23 30.05 1.81
CA ILE A 291 -9.03 29.96 3.26
C ILE A 291 -7.58 30.28 3.61
N SER A 292 -6.62 29.79 2.83
CA SER A 292 -5.20 30.06 3.03
C SER A 292 -4.89 31.56 2.93
N GLU A 293 -5.46 32.27 1.95
CA GLU A 293 -5.34 33.72 1.83
C GLU A 293 -5.92 34.44 3.07
N ASN A 294 -7.15 34.09 3.47
CA ASN A 294 -7.81 34.71 4.62
C ASN A 294 -7.08 34.45 5.94
N SER A 295 -6.48 33.27 6.10
CA SER A 295 -5.69 32.92 7.28
C SER A 295 -4.40 33.74 7.36
N CYS A 296 -3.79 34.08 6.21
CA CYS A 296 -2.62 34.96 6.12
C CYS A 296 -2.96 36.40 6.53
N PHE A 297 -4.15 36.91 6.15
CA PHE A 297 -4.60 38.24 6.55
C PHE A 297 -4.91 38.38 8.05
N THR A 298 -5.29 37.30 8.74
CA THR A 298 -5.56 37.35 10.19
C THR A 298 -4.31 37.43 11.06
N THR A 299 -3.14 37.04 10.55
CA THR A 299 -1.87 37.13 11.29
C THR A 299 -1.20 38.51 11.23
N ASP A 300 -1.57 39.36 10.27
CA ASP A 300 -1.02 40.72 10.11
C ASP A 300 -1.85 41.82 10.81
N LEU A 301 -2.86 41.43 11.60
CA LEU A 301 -3.80 42.34 12.28
C LEU A 301 -3.72 42.34 13.82
N PHE A 302 -2.64 41.80 14.40
CA PHE A 302 -2.34 41.91 15.84
C PHE A 302 -0.90 42.31 16.13
#